data_AF-A0A919AZR3-F1
#
_entry.id   AF-A0A919AZR3-F1
#
_cell.length_a   1.000
_cell.length_b   1.000
_cell.length_c   1.000
_cell.angle_alpha   90.00
_cell.angle_beta   90.00
_cell.angle_gamma   90.00
#
_symmetry.space_group_name_H-M   'P 1'
#
loop_
_entity.id
_entity.type
_entity.pdbx_description
1 polymer ?
#
loop_
_entity_poly.entity_id
_entity_poly.type
_entity_poly.pdbx_seq_one_letter_code
_entity_poly.pdbx_strand_id
1 'polypeptide(L)'
;MAGITAPQRTRKSRKPTGKPNPPIILLTGPEKTGKSYEAARGSGSDLIGMTYWIEIGGSEGTADYYGRVPGADYEIVPHDGSYQDILDAIRWVNHQPRVDGKPNMLVIDSMTSLWDMLSDEIAMYARNRAIRKAERNRSRVPTLDDPVVIDSDLWNRAKDRWGEVLWLLRRHQGPCLLLARTEIVTAFENDKPTRNTTRKVKAEKNLPAAVDAIVDLHAIGEAWLTGVRTLHMEIQPGETQRFHDFTIDGLLRRLGLQDAAESRSASELRPDADLQEHSQQTQQPAPRPEHARPAPALTGEQAAKLIRDALMHPTDPENALRELREYHGRRTLTAVKTDTAWGVMSADELITKSLDHLKAKAEQAQAGMEDGEQPGGQQDATGRAADEENELTDPDEPEPVNEGTPPPPDPDEEPPTPERPEETSEAEEPQDLPRPRPAQVNRANKVMAVLLTEAEIQARIMGMTMREHLEPISTPDQGAPPPMTKLRTYIIEHRPTVIGLLEERGERDIANAYRLAGKPELKIAEMFATLYTDLATVG
;
A
#
# COMPACT_ATOMS: atom_id res chain seq x y z
N MET A 1 19.14 -23.41 -36.98
CA MET A 1 18.32 -22.64 -36.02
C MET A 1 19.21 -21.58 -35.41
N ALA A 2 19.20 -20.37 -35.96
CA ALA A 2 19.96 -19.25 -35.40
C ALA A 2 19.22 -18.78 -34.14
N GLY A 3 19.79 -19.08 -32.98
CA GLY A 3 19.24 -18.68 -31.70
C GLY A 3 19.16 -17.16 -31.60
N ILE A 4 18.03 -16.67 -31.09
CA ILE A 4 17.80 -15.27 -30.76
C ILE A 4 18.69 -14.96 -29.54
N THR A 5 19.97 -14.67 -29.76
CA THR A 5 20.83 -14.11 -28.71
C THR A 5 20.49 -12.64 -28.61
N ALA A 6 19.66 -12.28 -27.63
CA ALA A 6 19.44 -10.88 -27.29
C ALA A 6 20.81 -10.21 -27.06
N PRO A 7 21.04 -8.97 -27.55
CA PRO A 7 22.30 -8.28 -27.37
C PRO A 7 22.62 -8.16 -25.87
N GLN A 8 23.71 -8.78 -25.44
CA GLN A 8 24.10 -8.76 -24.03
C GLN A 8 24.64 -7.38 -23.66
N ARG A 9 24.07 -6.75 -22.63
CA ARG A 9 24.60 -5.51 -22.05
C ARG A 9 26.02 -5.77 -21.52
N THR A 10 26.97 -4.90 -21.82
CA THR A 10 28.33 -4.99 -21.25
C THR A 10 28.26 -4.88 -19.73
N ARG A 11 28.84 -5.84 -19.00
CA ARG A 11 28.90 -5.85 -17.53
C ARG A 11 30.35 -5.78 -17.06
N LYS A 12 30.56 -5.14 -15.91
CA LYS A 12 31.83 -5.19 -15.16
C LYS A 12 31.58 -5.94 -13.85
N SER A 13 32.46 -6.87 -13.50
CA SER A 13 32.47 -7.50 -12.19
C SER A 13 33.55 -6.86 -11.30
N ARG A 14 33.38 -6.99 -9.97
CA ARG A 14 34.40 -6.63 -8.98
C ARG A 14 34.56 -7.77 -7.99
N LYS A 15 35.72 -7.86 -7.33
CA LYS A 15 35.93 -8.80 -6.22
C LYS A 15 35.19 -8.28 -4.96
N PRO A 16 34.74 -9.19 -4.07
CA PRO A 16 34.25 -8.82 -2.74
C PRO A 16 35.33 -8.10 -1.94
N THR A 17 34.94 -7.13 -1.10
CA THR A 17 35.87 -6.36 -0.26
C THR A 17 36.17 -7.04 1.07
N GLY A 18 35.31 -7.98 1.52
CA GLY A 18 35.41 -8.62 2.83
C GLY A 18 35.06 -7.73 4.03
N LYS A 19 34.81 -6.44 3.81
CA LYS A 19 34.41 -5.49 4.87
C LYS A 19 32.92 -5.60 5.18
N PRO A 20 32.50 -5.52 6.47
CA PRO A 20 31.09 -5.49 6.82
C PRO A 20 30.43 -4.21 6.32
N ASN A 21 29.12 -4.26 6.10
CA ASN A 21 28.33 -3.05 5.90
C ASN A 21 28.00 -2.43 7.27
N PRO A 22 27.83 -1.10 7.38
CA PRO A 22 27.26 -0.49 8.57
C PRO A 22 25.92 -1.15 8.92
N PRO A 23 25.70 -1.71 10.13
CA PRO A 23 24.61 -2.64 10.38
C PRO A 23 23.24 -1.95 10.57
N ILE A 24 22.16 -2.61 10.16
CA ILE A 24 20.81 -2.29 10.63
C ILE A 24 20.48 -3.26 11.76
N ILE A 25 20.25 -2.73 12.96
CA ILE A 25 20.01 -3.49 14.18
C ILE A 25 18.56 -3.31 14.59
N LEU A 26 17.89 -4.41 14.86
CA LEU A 26 16.57 -4.44 15.46
C LEU A 26 16.68 -4.73 16.96
N LEU A 27 16.34 -3.77 17.80
CA LEU A 27 16.28 -3.94 19.25
C LEU A 27 14.82 -4.10 19.67
N THR A 28 14.47 -5.31 20.12
CA THR A 28 13.11 -5.72 20.43
C THR A 28 12.93 -5.97 21.91
N GLY A 29 11.68 -6.04 22.34
CA GLY A 29 11.32 -6.47 23.69
C GLY A 29 9.96 -5.90 24.12
N PRO A 30 9.37 -6.44 25.19
CA PRO A 30 8.18 -5.85 25.81
C PRO A 30 8.39 -4.38 26.20
N GLU A 31 7.32 -3.72 26.62
CA GLU A 31 7.45 -2.37 27.18
C GLU A 31 8.31 -2.39 28.45
N LYS A 32 9.02 -1.28 28.71
CA LYS A 32 9.84 -1.07 29.92
C LYS A 32 11.03 -2.02 30.09
N THR A 33 11.55 -2.61 29.01
CA THR A 33 12.76 -3.45 29.05
C THR A 33 14.08 -2.70 28.80
N GLY A 34 14.04 -1.38 28.58
CA GLY A 34 15.24 -0.54 28.46
C GLY A 34 15.72 -0.28 27.02
N LYS A 35 14.89 -0.52 26.00
CA LYS A 35 15.23 -0.28 24.58
C LYS A 35 15.77 1.13 24.31
N SER A 36 14.98 2.15 24.63
CA SER A 36 15.36 3.55 24.42
C SER A 36 16.52 3.98 25.33
N TYR A 37 16.63 3.42 26.54
CA TYR A 37 17.78 3.64 27.41
C TYR A 37 19.09 3.13 26.78
N GLU A 38 19.10 1.93 26.22
CA GLU A 38 20.28 1.36 25.55
C GLU A 38 20.60 2.10 24.24
N ALA A 39 19.59 2.57 23.51
CA ALA A 39 19.79 3.45 22.34
C ALA A 39 20.48 4.77 22.73
N ALA A 40 19.98 5.44 23.78
CA ALA A 40 20.57 6.68 24.29
C ALA A 40 21.99 6.46 24.81
N ARG A 41 22.23 5.40 25.57
CA ARG A 41 23.58 5.02 26.02
C ARG A 41 24.53 4.71 24.85
N GLY A 42 24.02 4.09 23.79
CA GLY A 42 24.77 3.76 22.58
C GLY A 42 25.17 4.96 21.73
N SER A 43 24.43 6.06 21.84
CA SER A 43 24.61 7.24 20.99
C SER A 43 25.97 7.91 21.13
N GLY A 44 26.56 7.92 22.33
CA GLY A 44 27.91 8.45 22.59
C GLY A 44 29.04 7.44 22.37
N SER A 45 28.83 6.39 21.57
CA SER A 45 29.90 5.49 21.15
C SER A 45 30.97 6.26 20.38
N ASP A 46 32.24 6.01 20.68
CA ASP A 46 33.36 6.62 19.95
C ASP A 46 33.49 6.16 18.49
N LEU A 47 32.70 5.18 18.07
CA LEU A 47 32.58 4.73 16.68
C LEU A 47 31.63 5.59 15.85
N ILE A 48 30.81 6.42 16.50
CA ILE A 48 29.77 7.24 15.90
C ILE A 48 30.22 8.70 15.85
N GLY A 49 29.87 9.39 14.76
CA GLY A 49 30.09 10.83 14.61
C GLY A 49 28.98 11.62 15.29
N MET A 50 27.74 11.45 14.81
CA MET A 50 26.53 12.01 15.41
C MET A 50 25.42 10.96 15.37
N THR A 51 24.56 10.94 16.39
CA THR A 51 23.34 10.12 16.40
C THR A 51 22.12 10.99 16.15
N TYR A 52 21.32 10.66 15.16
CA TYR A 52 20.04 11.31 14.87
C TYR A 52 18.88 10.41 15.30
N TRP A 53 17.97 10.96 16.09
CA TRP A 53 16.86 10.23 16.70
C TRP A 53 15.53 10.70 16.13
N ILE A 54 14.76 9.76 15.56
CA ILE A 54 13.40 10.01 15.06
C ILE A 54 12.42 9.27 15.99
N GLU A 55 11.69 10.01 16.82
CA GLU A 55 10.72 9.48 17.79
C GLU A 55 9.30 9.46 17.22
N ILE A 56 8.81 8.28 16.83
CA ILE A 56 7.50 8.02 16.24
C ILE A 56 6.56 7.40 17.28
N GLY A 57 5.43 8.07 17.53
CA GLY A 57 4.35 7.58 18.40
C GLY A 57 4.43 8.14 19.82
N GLY A 58 3.26 8.35 20.43
CA GLY A 58 2.98 9.24 21.56
C GLY A 58 3.59 8.94 22.93
N SER A 59 4.88 8.62 22.99
CA SER A 59 5.71 8.88 24.17
C SER A 59 6.66 10.07 23.95
N GLU A 60 6.24 11.04 23.12
CA GLU A 60 6.95 12.30 22.84
C GLU A 60 7.60 12.85 24.11
N GLY A 61 8.93 12.98 24.08
CA GLY A 61 9.74 13.47 25.20
C GLY A 61 10.45 12.37 25.98
N THR A 62 10.29 11.10 25.60
CA THR A 62 11.14 10.02 26.12
C THR A 62 12.56 10.17 25.57
N ALA A 63 12.69 10.53 24.30
CA ALA A 63 13.98 10.89 23.72
C ALA A 63 14.57 12.13 24.43
N ASP A 64 13.81 13.18 24.72
CA ASP A 64 14.34 14.32 25.49
C ASP A 64 14.81 13.91 26.89
N TYR A 65 14.01 13.10 27.60
CA TYR A 65 14.34 12.67 28.96
C TYR A 65 15.62 11.82 29.01
N TYR A 66 15.80 10.94 28.02
CA TYR A 66 16.99 10.09 27.95
C TYR A 66 18.26 10.83 27.55
N GLY A 67 18.19 12.13 27.23
CA GLY A 67 19.38 12.99 27.11
C GLY A 67 20.16 13.08 28.42
N ARG A 68 19.54 12.70 29.55
CA ARG A 68 20.19 12.58 30.87
C ARG A 68 21.00 11.29 31.07
N VAL A 69 20.90 10.32 30.16
CA VAL A 69 21.69 9.09 30.25
C VAL A 69 23.18 9.46 30.17
N PRO A 70 24.03 9.00 31.11
CA PRO A 70 25.45 9.34 31.08
C PRO A 70 26.10 8.94 29.76
N GLY A 71 26.71 9.91 29.07
CA GLY A 71 27.35 9.70 27.78
C GLY A 71 26.38 9.66 26.59
N ALA A 72 25.11 10.01 26.76
CA ALA A 72 24.22 10.24 25.62
C ALA A 72 24.70 11.44 24.78
N ASP A 73 24.74 11.24 23.46
CA ASP A 73 25.12 12.23 22.47
C ASP A 73 24.30 12.02 21.18
N TYR A 74 23.14 12.68 21.11
CA TYR A 74 22.25 12.61 19.97
C TYR A 74 21.44 13.89 19.78
N GLU A 75 20.96 14.08 18.56
CA GLU A 75 20.01 15.12 18.18
C GLU A 75 18.66 14.50 17.82
N ILE A 76 17.58 15.10 18.34
CA ILE A 76 16.22 14.70 17.99
C ILE A 76 15.84 15.41 16.68
N VAL A 77 15.41 14.63 15.69
CA VAL A 77 14.93 15.13 14.40
C VAL A 77 13.42 15.25 14.49
N PRO A 78 12.86 16.48 14.53
CA PRO A 78 11.43 16.69 14.70
C PRO A 78 10.66 16.25 13.45
N HIS A 79 9.40 15.87 13.66
CA HIS A 79 8.43 15.66 12.59
C HIS A 79 7.00 15.95 13.09
N ASP A 80 6.07 16.18 12.17
CA ASP A 80 4.64 16.42 12.45
C ASP A 80 3.82 15.14 12.66
N GLY A 81 4.46 13.97 12.55
CA GLY A 81 3.82 12.66 12.71
C GLY A 81 3.14 12.16 11.44
N SER A 82 3.15 12.92 10.36
CA SER A 82 2.73 12.42 9.04
C SER A 82 3.79 11.49 8.47
N TYR A 83 3.35 10.47 7.74
CA TYR A 83 4.25 9.54 7.08
C TYR A 83 5.26 10.23 6.16
N GLN A 84 4.84 11.27 5.45
CA GLN A 84 5.71 11.96 4.50
C GLN A 84 6.81 12.74 5.22
N ASP A 85 6.48 13.44 6.30
CA ASP A 85 7.46 14.18 7.09
C ASP A 85 8.45 13.24 7.80
N ILE A 86 7.99 12.07 8.25
CA ILE A 86 8.87 11.00 8.76
C ILE A 86 9.85 10.52 7.67
N LEU A 87 9.39 10.31 6.43
CA LEU A 87 10.28 9.98 5.33
C LEU A 87 11.28 11.10 5.04
N ASP A 88 10.83 12.35 5.09
CA ASP A 88 11.67 13.53 4.86
C ASP A 88 12.72 13.69 5.97
N ALA A 89 12.39 13.38 7.23
CA ALA A 89 13.33 13.29 8.33
C ALA A 89 14.41 12.22 8.07
N ILE A 90 14.03 11.00 7.66
CA ILE A 90 15.00 9.95 7.31
C ILE A 90 15.87 10.38 6.11
N ARG A 91 15.27 10.99 5.08
CA ARG A 91 16.02 11.53 3.93
C ARG A 91 16.99 12.59 4.38
N TRP A 92 16.60 13.50 5.28
CA TRP A 92 17.47 14.53 5.82
C TRP A 92 18.66 13.93 6.56
N VAL A 93 18.45 12.92 7.41
CA VAL A 93 19.52 12.19 8.12
C VAL A 93 20.49 11.54 7.14
N ASN A 94 19.98 10.89 6.08
CA ASN A 94 20.79 10.26 5.04
C ASN A 94 21.71 11.23 4.28
N HIS A 95 21.39 12.52 4.28
CA HIS A 95 22.20 13.57 3.64
C HIS A 95 23.17 14.27 4.61
N GLN A 96 23.13 13.94 5.91
CA GLN A 96 24.03 14.56 6.87
C GLN A 96 25.48 14.10 6.63
N PRO A 97 26.45 15.03 6.61
CA PRO A 97 27.84 14.68 6.46
C PRO A 97 28.31 13.91 7.70
N ARG A 98 29.31 13.06 7.51
CA ARG A 98 30.03 12.41 8.62
C ARG A 98 30.65 13.47 9.54
N VAL A 99 30.55 13.25 10.84
CA VAL A 99 31.21 14.07 11.88
C VAL A 99 32.51 13.39 12.28
N ASP A 100 33.61 14.13 12.30
CA ASP A 100 34.97 13.64 12.62
C ASP A 100 35.41 12.40 11.80
N GLY A 101 34.93 12.28 10.56
CA GLY A 101 35.21 11.14 9.68
C GLY A 101 34.46 9.84 10.05
N LYS A 102 33.68 9.84 11.12
CA LYS A 102 32.92 8.69 11.61
C LYS A 102 31.51 8.64 11.02
N PRO A 103 30.91 7.45 10.86
CA PRO A 103 29.54 7.33 10.41
C PRO A 103 28.55 7.91 11.43
N ASN A 104 27.46 8.50 10.95
CA ASN A 104 26.35 8.92 11.82
C ASN A 104 25.42 7.74 12.09
N MET A 105 24.85 7.64 13.29
CA MET A 105 23.85 6.64 13.63
C MET A 105 22.43 7.20 13.42
N LEU A 106 21.51 6.39 12.93
CA LEU A 106 20.08 6.71 12.86
C LEU A 106 19.31 5.83 13.85
N VAL A 107 18.55 6.43 14.76
CA VAL A 107 17.63 5.74 15.67
C VAL A 107 16.20 6.00 15.23
N ILE A 108 15.39 4.93 15.10
CA ILE A 108 13.93 5.03 14.92
C ILE A 108 13.22 4.43 16.13
N ASP A 109 12.53 5.27 16.90
CA ASP A 109 11.78 4.91 18.10
C ASP A 109 10.30 5.29 17.96
N SER A 110 9.40 4.47 17.42
CA SER A 110 9.59 3.04 17.16
C SER A 110 9.03 2.59 15.82
N MET A 111 9.61 1.50 15.30
CA MET A 111 9.10 0.78 14.12
C MET A 111 7.70 0.22 14.34
N THR A 112 7.35 -0.05 15.60
CA THR A 112 6.01 -0.51 15.97
C THR A 112 4.99 0.59 15.75
N SER A 113 5.23 1.80 16.27
CA SER A 113 4.34 2.95 16.08
C SER A 113 4.18 3.30 14.60
N LEU A 114 5.26 3.19 13.82
CA LEU A 114 5.21 3.41 12.38
C LEU A 114 4.33 2.38 11.66
N TRP A 115 4.40 1.11 12.06
CA TRP A 115 3.54 0.07 11.49
C TRP A 115 2.07 0.22 11.92
N ASP A 116 1.83 0.57 13.18
CA ASP A 116 0.49 0.87 13.70
C ASP A 116 -0.13 2.05 12.91
N MET A 117 0.63 3.13 12.71
CA MET A 117 0.22 4.29 11.87
C MET A 117 -0.18 3.89 10.45
N LEU A 118 0.61 3.05 9.77
CA LEU A 118 0.29 2.59 8.41
C LEU A 118 -0.96 1.70 8.39
N SER A 119 -1.16 0.90 9.44
CA SER A 119 -2.34 0.03 9.59
C SER A 119 -3.61 0.84 9.86
N ASP A 120 -3.51 1.87 10.69
CA ASP A 120 -4.62 2.79 10.98
C ASP A 120 -4.99 3.62 9.74
N GLU A 121 -3.99 4.11 8.99
CA GLU A 121 -4.20 4.84 7.74
C GLU A 121 -5.05 4.02 6.75
N ILE A 122 -4.74 2.73 6.56
CA ILE A 122 -5.52 1.88 5.64
C ILE A 122 -6.91 1.54 6.17
N ALA A 123 -7.08 1.39 7.49
CA ALA A 123 -8.39 1.20 8.10
C ALA A 123 -9.29 2.42 7.88
N MET A 124 -8.73 3.63 8.02
CA MET A 124 -9.42 4.89 7.71
C MET A 124 -9.82 4.98 6.24
N TYR A 125 -8.92 4.62 5.30
CA TYR A 125 -9.27 4.59 3.88
C TYR A 125 -10.36 3.58 3.54
N ALA A 126 -10.32 2.38 4.14
CA ALA A 126 -11.34 1.37 3.96
C ALA A 126 -12.71 1.87 4.44
N ARG A 127 -12.76 2.50 5.63
CA ARG A 127 -13.98 3.11 6.17
C ARG A 127 -14.53 4.21 5.26
N ASN A 128 -13.67 5.11 4.79
CA ASN A 128 -14.05 6.16 3.85
C ASN A 128 -14.60 5.59 2.53
N ARG A 129 -14.01 4.49 2.03
CA ARG A 129 -14.50 3.77 0.83
C ARG A 129 -15.89 3.16 1.10
N ALA A 130 -16.12 2.61 2.28
CA ALA A 130 -17.41 2.03 2.68
C ALA A 130 -18.51 3.11 2.82
N ILE A 131 -18.20 4.25 3.45
CA ILE A 131 -19.11 5.40 3.57
C ILE A 131 -19.55 5.90 2.19
N ARG A 132 -18.58 6.20 1.31
CA ARG A 132 -18.88 6.67 -0.08
C ARG A 132 -19.67 5.64 -0.90
N LYS A 133 -19.47 4.34 -0.64
CA LYS A 133 -20.25 3.28 -1.29
C LYS A 133 -21.68 3.26 -0.77
N ALA A 134 -21.88 3.43 0.54
CA ALA A 134 -23.20 3.48 1.16
C ALA A 134 -24.00 4.69 0.67
N GLU A 135 -23.39 5.87 0.63
CA GLU A 135 -24.00 7.09 0.10
C GLU A 135 -24.44 6.93 -1.37
N ARG A 136 -23.54 6.41 -2.22
CA ARG A 136 -23.85 6.17 -3.64
C ARG A 136 -24.98 5.16 -3.85
N ASN A 137 -25.03 4.11 -3.02
CA ASN A 137 -26.05 3.08 -3.09
C ASN A 137 -27.31 3.42 -2.29
N ARG A 138 -27.37 4.60 -1.64
CA ARG A 138 -28.44 5.00 -0.71
C ARG A 138 -28.72 3.95 0.37
N SER A 139 -27.68 3.28 0.84
CA SER A 139 -27.74 2.28 1.90
C SER A 139 -27.24 2.85 3.23
N ARG A 140 -27.44 2.08 4.32
CA ARG A 140 -26.95 2.45 5.66
C ARG A 140 -25.43 2.74 5.63
N VAL A 141 -25.06 3.90 6.15
CA VAL A 141 -23.66 4.30 6.37
C VAL A 141 -23.11 3.50 7.56
N PRO A 142 -21.91 2.90 7.45
CA PRO A 142 -21.25 2.24 8.58
C PRO A 142 -21.02 3.20 9.75
N THR A 143 -21.31 2.77 10.97
CA THR A 143 -20.99 3.46 12.23
C THR A 143 -19.53 3.22 12.63
N LEU A 144 -19.09 3.86 13.72
CA LEU A 144 -17.73 3.68 14.25
C LEU A 144 -17.44 2.23 14.65
N ASP A 145 -18.46 1.51 15.12
CA ASP A 145 -18.33 0.13 15.61
C ASP A 145 -18.59 -0.92 14.52
N ASP A 146 -19.08 -0.50 13.35
CA ASP A 146 -19.31 -1.43 12.26
C ASP A 146 -17.96 -1.95 11.71
N PRO A 147 -17.79 -3.29 11.61
CA PRO A 147 -16.58 -3.85 11.03
C PRO A 147 -16.52 -3.50 9.54
N VAL A 148 -15.39 -2.94 9.12
CA VAL A 148 -15.13 -2.62 7.71
C VAL A 148 -14.07 -3.55 7.17
N VAL A 149 -14.39 -4.23 6.07
CA VAL A 149 -13.43 -5.08 5.36
C VAL A 149 -12.37 -4.22 4.70
N ILE A 150 -11.11 -4.50 5.01
CA ILE A 150 -9.95 -3.86 4.37
C ILE A 150 -9.58 -4.69 3.15
N ASP A 151 -9.78 -4.12 1.97
CA ASP A 151 -9.42 -4.75 0.70
C ASP A 151 -7.90 -4.97 0.59
N SER A 152 -7.48 -6.03 -0.11
CA SER A 152 -6.06 -6.39 -0.26
C SER A 152 -5.22 -5.31 -0.94
N ASP A 153 -5.81 -4.42 -1.75
CA ASP A 153 -5.09 -3.31 -2.39
C ASP A 153 -4.56 -2.30 -1.36
N LEU A 154 -5.31 -2.05 -0.29
CA LEU A 154 -4.89 -1.16 0.78
C LEU A 154 -3.72 -1.75 1.58
N TRP A 155 -3.76 -3.06 1.87
CA TRP A 155 -2.62 -3.74 2.50
C TRP A 155 -1.35 -3.70 1.65
N ASN A 156 -1.47 -3.84 0.33
CA ASN A 156 -0.32 -3.70 -0.56
C ASN A 156 0.25 -2.28 -0.51
N ARG A 157 -0.60 -1.25 -0.48
CA ARG A 157 -0.17 0.14 -0.30
C ARG A 157 0.61 0.36 1.00
N ALA A 158 0.15 -0.21 2.12
CA ALA A 158 0.88 -0.12 3.39
C ALA A 158 2.26 -0.82 3.31
N LYS A 159 2.34 -1.98 2.64
CA LYS A 159 3.59 -2.68 2.41
C LYS A 159 4.55 -1.93 1.50
N ASP A 160 4.04 -1.26 0.46
CA ASP A 160 4.86 -0.42 -0.43
C ASP A 160 5.47 0.75 0.35
N ARG A 161 4.67 1.42 1.17
CA ARG A 161 5.12 2.50 2.07
C ARG A 161 6.14 2.02 3.10
N TRP A 162 5.93 0.84 3.68
CA TRP A 162 6.92 0.20 4.54
C TRP A 162 8.22 -0.11 3.79
N GLY A 163 8.11 -0.60 2.56
CA GLY A 163 9.23 -0.87 1.68
C GLY A 163 10.07 0.38 1.39
N GLU A 164 9.44 1.54 1.23
CA GLU A 164 10.11 2.83 1.05
C GLU A 164 10.93 3.23 2.28
N VAL A 165 10.40 3.02 3.49
CA VAL A 165 11.13 3.25 4.75
C VAL A 165 12.38 2.36 4.80
N LEU A 166 12.22 1.05 4.59
CA LEU A 166 13.36 0.12 4.59
C LEU A 166 14.37 0.46 3.48
N TRP A 167 13.90 0.96 2.34
CA TRP A 167 14.77 1.40 1.25
C TRP A 167 15.64 2.59 1.67
N LEU A 168 15.06 3.60 2.35
CA LEU A 168 15.83 4.72 2.88
C LEU A 168 16.84 4.28 3.95
N LEU A 169 16.46 3.36 4.85
CA LEU A 169 17.37 2.84 5.87
C LEU A 169 18.58 2.12 5.27
N ARG A 170 18.40 1.38 4.17
CA ARG A 170 19.51 0.74 3.45
C ARG A 170 20.42 1.73 2.72
N ARG A 171 20.04 3.01 2.58
CA ARG A 171 20.89 4.04 1.97
C ARG A 171 21.70 4.80 3.01
N HIS A 172 21.34 4.70 4.28
CA HIS A 172 22.11 5.30 5.35
C HIS A 172 23.55 4.75 5.36
N GLN A 173 24.52 5.63 5.52
CA GLN A 173 25.95 5.29 5.46
C GLN A 173 26.55 4.94 6.82
N GLY A 174 25.72 4.86 7.86
CA GLY A 174 26.10 4.42 9.19
C GLY A 174 25.13 3.37 9.74
N PRO A 175 25.27 3.01 11.02
CA PRO A 175 24.37 2.06 11.64
C PRO A 175 22.96 2.64 11.80
N CYS A 176 21.96 1.78 11.67
CA CYS A 176 20.57 2.10 12.00
C CYS A 176 20.14 1.26 13.21
N LEU A 177 19.55 1.89 14.22
CA LEU A 177 18.98 1.22 15.39
C LEU A 177 17.46 1.37 15.35
N LEU A 178 16.77 0.25 15.18
CA LEU A 178 15.33 0.17 15.03
C LEU A 178 14.72 -0.39 16.32
N LEU A 179 13.91 0.40 17.01
CA LEU A 179 13.25 -0.06 18.23
C LEU A 179 11.87 -0.62 17.91
N ALA A 180 11.53 -1.77 18.48
CA ALA A 180 10.22 -2.40 18.29
C ALA A 180 9.71 -3.10 19.56
N ARG A 181 8.39 -3.17 19.72
CA ARG A 181 7.74 -3.97 20.76
C ARG A 181 7.69 -5.44 20.35
N THR A 182 7.69 -6.34 21.34
CA THR A 182 7.32 -7.75 21.12
C THR A 182 6.01 -8.05 21.81
N GLU A 183 5.22 -8.92 21.17
CA GLU A 183 3.99 -9.48 21.73
C GLU A 183 4.21 -10.97 21.98
N ILE A 184 3.69 -11.46 23.11
CA ILE A 184 3.68 -12.88 23.44
C ILE A 184 2.42 -13.46 22.81
N VAL A 185 2.58 -14.30 21.80
CA VAL A 185 1.47 -14.96 21.11
C VAL A 185 1.51 -16.46 21.37
N THR A 186 0.34 -17.09 21.43
CA THR A 186 0.24 -18.55 21.51
C THR A 186 0.84 -19.16 20.26
N ALA A 187 1.77 -20.11 20.41
CA ALA A 187 2.36 -20.82 19.28
C ALA A 187 1.34 -21.81 18.71
N PHE A 188 1.25 -21.92 17.40
CA PHE A 188 0.38 -22.87 16.71
C PHE A 188 1.21 -24.02 16.13
N GLU A 189 0.70 -25.24 16.26
CA GLU A 189 1.28 -26.44 15.66
C GLU A 189 0.14 -27.22 14.99
N ASN A 190 0.25 -27.47 13.68
CA ASN A 190 -0.81 -28.11 12.87
C ASN A 190 -2.19 -27.41 13.02
N ASP A 191 -2.20 -26.08 12.89
CA ASP A 191 -3.39 -25.22 13.02
C ASP A 191 -4.13 -25.32 14.37
N LYS A 192 -3.48 -25.87 15.40
CA LYS A 192 -4.01 -25.92 16.76
C LYS A 192 -3.15 -25.05 17.69
N PRO A 193 -3.77 -24.23 18.55
CA PRO A 193 -3.04 -23.48 19.56
C PRO A 193 -2.37 -24.47 20.52
N THR A 194 -1.08 -24.27 20.76
CA THR A 194 -0.29 -25.04 21.72
C THR A 194 -0.32 -24.34 23.09
N ARG A 195 0.24 -25.00 24.12
CA ARG A 195 0.51 -24.33 25.40
C ARG A 195 1.77 -23.47 25.37
N ASN A 196 2.55 -23.56 24.30
CA ASN A 196 3.78 -22.82 24.16
C ASN A 196 3.43 -21.40 23.68
N THR A 197 4.22 -20.43 24.11
CA THR A 197 4.14 -19.06 23.62
C THR A 197 5.38 -18.74 22.83
N THR A 198 5.25 -17.88 21.83
CA THR A 198 6.35 -17.35 21.06
C THR A 198 6.31 -15.82 21.10
N ARG A 199 7.48 -15.19 21.09
CA ARG A 199 7.60 -13.74 21.03
C ARG A 199 7.64 -13.33 19.56
N LYS A 200 6.70 -12.48 19.16
CA LYS A 200 6.64 -11.94 17.81
C LYS A 200 6.93 -10.44 17.86
N VAL A 201 7.74 -9.95 16.92
CA VAL A 201 7.96 -8.52 16.76
C VAL A 201 6.68 -7.87 16.26
N LYS A 202 6.23 -6.83 16.96
CA LYS A 202 5.09 -6.00 16.56
C LYS A 202 5.52 -4.97 15.51
N ALA A 203 5.65 -5.45 14.28
CA ALA A 203 5.97 -4.65 13.10
C ALA A 203 5.57 -5.45 11.85
N GLU A 204 5.88 -4.94 10.66
CA GLU A 204 5.72 -5.71 9.42
C GLU A 204 6.54 -7.02 9.46
N LYS A 205 5.93 -8.11 8.99
CA LYS A 205 6.44 -9.47 9.17
C LYS A 205 7.84 -9.73 8.61
N ASN A 206 8.29 -8.97 7.61
CA ASN A 206 9.59 -9.15 6.99
C ASN A 206 10.68 -8.31 7.66
N LEU A 207 10.36 -7.48 8.66
CA LEU A 207 11.35 -6.68 9.38
C LEU A 207 12.53 -7.52 9.93
N PRO A 208 12.30 -8.66 10.63
CA PRO A 208 13.41 -9.49 11.12
C PRO A 208 14.34 -10.00 10.00
N ALA A 209 13.81 -10.27 8.81
CA ALA A 209 14.60 -10.71 7.67
C ALA A 209 15.35 -9.57 6.97
N ALA A 210 14.93 -8.32 7.17
CA ALA A 210 15.52 -7.14 6.54
C ALA A 210 16.74 -6.57 7.28
N VAL A 211 16.94 -6.94 8.55
CA VAL A 211 17.99 -6.40 9.42
C VAL A 211 19.24 -7.29 9.48
N ASP A 212 20.34 -6.72 9.95
CA ASP A 212 21.63 -7.39 10.09
C ASP A 212 21.79 -8.07 11.46
N ALA A 213 21.15 -7.55 12.51
CA ALA A 213 21.15 -8.16 13.84
C ALA A 213 19.82 -7.93 14.56
N ILE A 214 19.39 -8.89 15.38
CA ILE A 214 18.20 -8.81 16.22
C ILE A 214 18.61 -9.09 17.65
N VAL A 215 18.36 -8.13 18.53
CA VAL A 215 18.55 -8.27 19.97
C VAL A 215 17.20 -8.17 20.65
N ASP A 216 16.79 -9.22 21.35
CA ASP A 216 15.56 -9.23 22.16
C ASP A 216 15.89 -8.98 23.63
N LEU A 217 15.30 -7.92 24.20
CA LEU A 217 15.40 -7.57 25.61
C LEU A 217 14.20 -8.18 26.34
N HIS A 218 14.45 -9.23 27.11
CA HIS A 218 13.41 -9.88 27.92
C HIS A 218 13.08 -9.08 29.19
N ALA A 219 14.09 -8.43 29.77
CA ALA A 219 14.02 -7.56 30.93
C ALA A 219 15.22 -6.60 30.91
N ILE A 220 15.26 -5.66 31.84
CA ILE A 220 16.42 -4.77 32.02
C ILE A 220 17.66 -5.62 32.30
N GLY A 221 18.71 -5.46 31.50
CA GLY A 221 19.96 -6.23 31.62
C GLY A 221 19.88 -7.67 31.08
N GLU A 222 18.75 -8.09 30.51
CA GLU A 222 18.56 -9.42 29.92
C GLU A 222 18.39 -9.33 28.40
N ALA A 223 19.53 -9.26 27.70
CA ALA A 223 19.58 -9.22 26.25
C ALA A 223 19.92 -10.58 25.63
N TRP A 224 19.26 -10.89 24.54
CA TRP A 224 19.43 -12.11 23.76
C TRP A 224 19.65 -11.76 22.30
N LEU A 225 20.74 -12.26 21.71
CA LEU A 225 20.99 -12.16 20.28
C LEU A 225 20.28 -13.32 19.60
N THR A 226 19.19 -13.02 18.88
CA THR A 226 18.29 -14.03 18.29
C THR A 226 18.52 -14.22 16.78
N GLY A 227 19.24 -13.29 16.16
CA GLY A 227 19.68 -13.42 14.77
C GLY A 227 20.80 -12.43 14.46
N VAL A 228 21.79 -12.86 13.68
CA VAL A 228 22.86 -11.97 13.20
C VAL A 228 23.38 -12.41 11.85
N ARG A 229 23.76 -11.44 11.02
CA ARG A 229 24.46 -11.61 9.76
C ARG A 229 25.84 -10.98 9.85
N THR A 230 26.81 -11.74 10.34
CA THR A 230 28.20 -11.29 10.46
C THR A 230 29.20 -12.44 10.36
N LEU A 231 30.43 -12.13 9.96
CA LEU A 231 31.58 -13.05 10.03
C LEU A 231 32.49 -12.73 11.23
N HIS A 232 32.21 -11.66 11.97
CA HIS A 232 32.99 -11.24 13.13
C HIS A 232 32.59 -11.97 14.42
N MET A 233 31.53 -12.77 14.37
CA MET A 233 31.00 -13.52 15.51
C MET A 233 30.78 -14.98 15.11
N GLU A 234 31.13 -15.89 16.01
CA GLU A 234 30.86 -17.33 15.86
C GLU A 234 29.45 -17.62 16.38
N ILE A 235 28.45 -17.57 15.49
CA ILE A 235 27.05 -17.87 15.83
C ILE A 235 26.52 -18.88 14.83
N GLN A 236 25.91 -19.96 15.32
CA GLN A 236 25.29 -20.93 14.44
C GLN A 236 23.95 -20.40 13.93
N PRO A 237 23.59 -20.65 12.65
CA PRO A 237 22.27 -20.27 12.15
C PRO A 237 21.15 -20.85 13.01
N GLY A 238 20.24 -19.98 13.47
CA GLY A 238 19.11 -20.36 14.34
C GLY A 238 19.46 -20.47 15.83
N GLU A 239 20.72 -20.24 16.21
CA GLU A 239 21.12 -20.17 17.62
C GLU A 239 20.68 -18.84 18.24
N THR A 240 20.07 -18.92 19.42
CA THR A 240 19.80 -17.77 20.27
C THR A 240 20.79 -17.75 21.42
N GLN A 241 21.60 -16.70 21.51
CA GLN A 241 22.67 -16.58 22.50
C GLN A 241 22.37 -15.44 23.47
N ARG A 242 22.59 -15.69 24.77
CA ARG A 242 22.53 -14.61 25.77
C ARG A 242 23.68 -13.63 25.53
N PHE A 243 23.37 -12.35 25.42
CA PHE A 243 24.36 -11.30 25.30
C PHE A 243 24.64 -10.71 26.69
N HIS A 244 25.63 -11.28 27.38
CA HIS A 244 26.09 -10.78 28.68
C HIS A 244 26.64 -9.36 28.57
N ASP A 245 26.27 -8.51 29.54
CA ASP A 245 26.68 -7.10 29.62
C ASP A 245 26.41 -6.32 28.32
N PHE A 246 25.23 -6.55 27.75
CA PHE A 246 24.81 -5.93 26.50
C PHE A 246 24.89 -4.40 26.56
N THR A 247 25.44 -3.86 25.48
CA THR A 247 25.48 -2.43 25.15
C THR A 247 25.42 -2.31 23.64
N ILE A 248 24.87 -1.21 23.13
CA ILE A 248 24.89 -0.92 21.69
C ILE A 248 26.34 -0.75 21.19
N ASP A 249 27.19 -0.02 21.91
CA ASP A 249 28.62 0.12 21.58
C ASP A 249 29.33 -1.24 21.45
N GLY A 250 29.15 -2.12 22.44
CA GLY A 250 29.72 -3.47 22.43
C GLY A 250 29.20 -4.31 21.27
N LEU A 251 27.92 -4.20 20.92
CA LEU A 251 27.37 -4.86 19.73
C LEU A 251 27.99 -4.30 18.44
N LEU A 252 28.08 -2.99 18.27
CA LEU A 252 28.67 -2.36 17.08
C LEU A 252 30.11 -2.80 16.85
N ARG A 253 30.92 -2.87 17.92
CA ARG A 253 32.30 -3.40 17.86
C ARG A 253 32.35 -4.86 17.44
N ARG A 254 31.49 -5.71 18.02
CA ARG A 254 31.39 -7.14 17.68
C ARG A 254 30.89 -7.38 16.26
N LEU A 255 30.07 -6.47 15.72
CA LEU A 255 29.64 -6.50 14.32
C LEU A 255 30.71 -5.98 13.35
N GLY A 256 31.81 -5.43 13.84
CA GLY A 256 32.93 -4.97 13.03
C GLY A 256 32.77 -3.57 12.44
N LEU A 257 31.99 -2.69 13.09
CA LEU A 257 31.75 -1.33 12.56
C LEU A 257 33.04 -0.54 12.33
N GLN A 258 34.08 -0.76 13.16
CA GLN A 258 35.40 -0.13 13.00
C GLN A 258 36.08 -0.46 11.66
N ASP A 259 35.78 -1.63 11.09
CA ASP A 259 36.35 -2.11 9.83
C ASP A 259 35.36 -1.99 8.66
N ALA A 260 34.18 -1.41 8.91
CA ALA A 260 33.09 -1.36 7.96
C ALA A 260 33.45 -0.55 6.70
N ALA A 261 32.80 -0.92 5.60
CA ALA A 261 32.88 -0.13 4.38
C ALA A 261 32.34 1.29 4.63
N GLU A 262 32.97 2.29 3.99
CA GLU A 262 32.55 3.70 4.09
C GLU A 262 31.11 3.93 3.61
N SER A 263 30.65 3.09 2.68
CA SER A 263 29.29 3.11 2.18
C SER A 263 28.77 1.68 2.05
N ARG A 264 27.49 1.46 2.37
CA ARG A 264 26.83 0.18 2.14
C ARG A 264 26.81 -0.14 0.64
N SER A 265 27.35 -1.29 0.24
CA SER A 265 27.29 -1.72 -1.16
C SER A 265 25.96 -2.43 -1.45
N ALA A 266 24.91 -1.67 -1.72
CA ALA A 266 23.62 -2.19 -2.18
C ALA A 266 23.37 -1.79 -3.64
N SER A 267 22.98 -2.74 -4.48
CA SER A 267 22.46 -2.43 -5.82
C SER A 267 20.98 -2.13 -5.68
N GLU A 268 20.56 -0.98 -6.21
CA GLU A 268 19.18 -0.52 -6.12
C GLU A 268 18.29 -1.39 -7.01
N LEU A 269 17.25 -1.98 -6.44
CA LEU A 269 16.15 -2.54 -7.21
C LEU A 269 15.27 -1.36 -7.65
N ARG A 270 15.24 -1.08 -8.96
CA ARG A 270 14.43 -0.03 -9.56
C ARG A 270 13.33 -0.65 -10.40
N PRO A 271 12.17 -0.97 -9.81
CA PRO A 271 11.07 -1.58 -10.56
C PRO A 271 10.52 -0.65 -11.67
N ASP A 272 10.77 0.65 -11.56
CA ASP A 272 10.44 1.66 -12.57
C ASP A 272 11.54 1.86 -13.63
N ALA A 273 12.73 1.28 -13.46
CA ALA A 273 13.82 1.45 -14.43
C ALA A 273 13.43 0.93 -15.82
N ASP A 274 12.67 -0.16 -15.91
CA ASP A 274 12.18 -0.67 -17.21
C ASP A 274 11.14 0.26 -17.84
N LEU A 275 10.28 0.90 -17.03
CA LEU A 275 9.31 1.90 -17.51
C LEU A 275 10.02 3.19 -17.98
N GLN A 276 11.06 3.60 -17.28
CA GLN A 276 11.92 4.72 -17.67
C GLN A 276 12.74 4.39 -18.93
N GLU A 277 13.30 3.18 -19.02
CA GLU A 277 14.01 2.71 -20.22
C GLU A 277 13.07 2.60 -21.42
N HIS A 278 11.84 2.09 -21.25
CA HIS A 278 10.84 2.02 -22.31
C HIS A 278 10.37 3.42 -22.76
N SER A 279 10.12 4.33 -21.82
CA SER A 279 9.76 5.71 -22.18
C SER A 279 10.92 6.46 -22.85
N GLN A 280 12.16 6.24 -22.43
CA GLN A 280 13.36 6.78 -23.09
C GLN A 280 13.62 6.14 -24.46
N GLN A 281 13.37 4.85 -24.66
CA GLN A 281 13.45 4.18 -25.96
C GLN A 281 12.34 4.66 -26.91
N THR A 282 11.14 4.93 -26.38
CA THR A 282 10.03 5.50 -27.16
C THR A 282 10.28 6.98 -27.50
N GLN A 283 11.11 7.67 -26.70
CA GLN A 283 11.58 9.03 -26.94
C GLN A 283 12.91 9.11 -27.71
N GLN A 284 13.60 7.99 -27.96
CA GLN A 284 14.74 7.98 -28.88
C GLN A 284 14.19 8.20 -30.30
N PRO A 285 14.60 9.28 -30.99
CA PRO A 285 14.16 9.50 -32.36
C PRO A 285 14.70 8.34 -33.20
N ALA A 286 13.79 7.54 -33.77
CA ALA A 286 14.14 6.59 -34.82
C ALA A 286 15.00 7.30 -35.88
N PRO A 287 15.99 6.63 -36.51
CA PRO A 287 16.75 7.20 -37.62
C PRO A 287 15.74 7.68 -38.67
N ARG A 288 15.63 8.99 -38.82
CA ARG A 288 14.63 9.61 -39.70
C ARG A 288 14.90 9.12 -41.11
N PRO A 289 13.92 8.53 -41.82
CA PRO A 289 14.02 8.45 -43.27
C PRO A 289 14.13 9.89 -43.80
N GLU A 290 15.13 10.15 -44.65
CA GLU A 290 15.52 11.47 -45.18
C GLU A 290 14.42 12.21 -45.97
N HIS A 291 13.18 11.72 -45.99
CA HIS A 291 12.07 12.27 -46.76
C HIS A 291 10.77 12.49 -45.97
N ALA A 292 10.85 12.68 -44.64
CA ALA A 292 9.73 13.25 -43.90
C ALA A 292 9.87 14.78 -43.84
N ARG A 293 9.21 15.48 -44.76
CA ARG A 293 9.02 16.94 -44.66
C ARG A 293 8.39 17.25 -43.29
N PRO A 294 8.92 18.20 -42.50
CA PRO A 294 8.28 18.61 -41.26
C PRO A 294 6.89 19.15 -41.59
N ALA A 295 5.89 18.78 -40.79
CA ALA A 295 4.59 19.44 -40.82
C ALA A 295 4.81 20.96 -40.71
N PRO A 296 4.08 21.79 -41.48
CA PRO A 296 4.33 23.23 -41.50
C PRO A 296 4.16 23.78 -40.08
N ALA A 297 5.22 24.40 -39.56
CA ALA A 297 5.18 25.10 -38.29
C ALA A 297 4.11 26.20 -38.37
N LEU A 298 3.28 26.30 -37.33
CA LEU A 298 2.25 27.32 -37.20
C LEU A 298 2.89 28.70 -37.37
N THR A 299 2.57 29.41 -38.44
CA THR A 299 3.12 30.76 -38.68
C THR A 299 2.41 31.79 -37.81
N GLY A 300 3.04 32.95 -37.58
CA GLY A 300 2.46 34.05 -36.81
C GLY A 300 1.09 34.50 -37.32
N GLU A 301 0.92 34.57 -38.64
CA GLU A 301 -0.36 34.93 -39.27
C GLU A 301 -1.43 33.86 -39.09
N GLN A 302 -1.06 32.57 -39.17
CA GLN A 302 -1.97 31.46 -38.92
C GLN A 302 -2.40 31.41 -37.44
N ALA A 303 -1.48 31.62 -36.51
CA ALA A 303 -1.79 31.69 -35.09
C ALA A 303 -2.72 32.87 -34.76
N ALA A 304 -2.44 34.05 -35.32
CA ALA A 304 -3.28 35.23 -35.13
C ALA A 304 -4.69 35.03 -35.72
N LYS A 305 -4.82 34.34 -36.86
CA LYS A 305 -6.11 34.00 -37.44
C LYS A 305 -6.89 33.02 -36.57
N LEU A 306 -6.27 31.94 -36.10
CA LEU A 306 -6.93 30.95 -35.23
C LEU A 306 -7.40 31.57 -33.91
N ILE A 307 -6.59 32.45 -33.31
CA ILE A 307 -6.95 33.15 -32.07
C ILE A 307 -8.13 34.10 -32.33
N ARG A 308 -8.17 34.78 -33.48
CA ARG A 308 -9.29 35.64 -33.88
C ARG A 308 -10.57 34.83 -34.12
N ASP A 309 -10.46 33.70 -34.78
CA ASP A 309 -11.61 32.81 -35.05
C ASP A 309 -12.16 32.25 -33.72
N ALA A 310 -11.29 31.89 -32.77
CA ALA A 310 -11.69 31.48 -31.41
C ALA A 310 -12.37 32.62 -30.61
N LEU A 311 -11.89 33.86 -30.75
CA LEU A 311 -12.51 35.04 -30.14
C LEU A 311 -13.90 35.37 -30.70
N MET A 312 -14.15 35.01 -31.96
CA MET A 312 -15.43 35.21 -32.64
C MET A 312 -16.38 34.02 -32.47
N HIS A 313 -16.03 33.05 -31.62
CA HIS A 313 -16.87 31.88 -31.37
C HIS A 313 -18.23 32.29 -30.76
N PRO A 314 -19.37 31.88 -31.35
CA PRO A 314 -20.67 32.50 -31.10
C PRO A 314 -21.28 32.26 -29.71
N THR A 315 -20.83 31.22 -28.99
CA THR A 315 -21.44 30.84 -27.71
C THR A 315 -20.47 30.83 -26.53
N ASP A 316 -19.18 30.64 -26.78
CA ASP A 316 -18.15 30.54 -25.73
C ASP A 316 -16.75 30.80 -26.27
N PRO A 317 -16.33 32.07 -26.36
CA PRO A 317 -15.00 32.44 -26.84
C PRO A 317 -13.89 32.15 -25.82
N GLU A 318 -14.21 32.05 -24.53
CA GLU A 318 -13.23 31.74 -23.49
C GLU A 318 -12.78 30.28 -23.57
N ASN A 319 -13.72 29.34 -23.66
CA ASN A 319 -13.38 27.93 -23.78
C ASN A 319 -12.67 27.63 -25.10
N ALA A 320 -13.08 28.26 -26.21
CA ALA A 320 -12.41 28.10 -27.51
C ALA A 320 -10.93 28.53 -27.48
N LEU A 321 -10.59 29.59 -26.73
CA LEU A 321 -9.20 30.03 -26.54
C LEU A 321 -8.40 29.07 -25.64
N ARG A 322 -9.04 28.46 -24.63
CA ARG A 322 -8.40 27.46 -23.76
C ARG A 322 -8.13 26.15 -24.50
N GLU A 323 -9.08 25.69 -25.31
CA GLU A 323 -8.92 24.52 -26.19
C GLU A 323 -7.81 24.72 -27.22
N LEU A 324 -7.71 25.92 -27.81
CA LEU A 324 -6.62 26.26 -28.74
C LEU A 324 -5.24 26.15 -28.05
N ARG A 325 -5.14 26.63 -26.80
CA ARG A 325 -3.92 26.54 -26.00
C ARG A 325 -3.56 25.10 -25.62
N GLU A 326 -4.55 24.27 -25.35
CA GLU A 326 -4.38 22.84 -25.07
C GLU A 326 -3.95 22.07 -26.31
N TYR A 327 -4.60 22.33 -27.45
CA TYR A 327 -4.35 21.63 -28.72
C TYR A 327 -2.95 21.88 -29.28
N HIS A 328 -2.48 23.13 -29.28
CA HIS A 328 -1.16 23.47 -29.82
C HIS A 328 -0.03 23.39 -28.77
N GLY A 329 -0.38 23.39 -27.48
CA GLY A 329 0.55 23.38 -26.37
C GLY A 329 1.29 24.72 -26.17
N ARG A 330 1.52 25.08 -24.90
CA ARG A 330 2.15 26.37 -24.54
C ARG A 330 3.51 26.58 -25.19
N ARG A 331 4.38 25.55 -25.21
CA ARG A 331 5.73 25.65 -25.80
C ARG A 331 5.71 26.07 -27.27
N THR A 332 4.77 25.53 -28.05
CA THR A 332 4.62 25.86 -29.47
C THR A 332 4.13 27.29 -29.64
N LEU A 333 3.12 27.69 -28.86
CA LEU A 333 2.50 29.01 -28.95
C LEU A 333 3.41 30.14 -28.44
N THR A 334 4.27 29.87 -27.44
CA THR A 334 5.30 30.82 -27.00
C THR A 334 6.36 31.08 -28.09
N ALA A 335 6.66 30.08 -28.91
CA ALA A 335 7.65 30.19 -29.98
C ALA A 335 7.15 30.98 -31.20
N VAL A 336 5.82 31.12 -31.37
CA VAL A 336 5.21 31.80 -32.51
C VAL A 336 4.92 33.26 -32.18
N LYS A 337 5.61 34.18 -32.86
CA LYS A 337 5.35 35.63 -32.72
C LYS A 337 4.21 36.07 -33.64
N THR A 338 3.31 36.86 -33.11
CA THR A 338 2.15 37.43 -33.80
C THR A 338 2.24 38.96 -33.77
N ASP A 339 1.87 39.60 -34.87
CA ASP A 339 1.77 41.05 -34.96
C ASP A 339 0.29 41.45 -34.83
N THR A 340 -0.03 42.29 -33.85
CA THR A 340 -1.41 42.62 -33.48
C THR A 340 -1.54 44.10 -33.10
N ALA A 341 -2.77 44.58 -32.95
CA ALA A 341 -3.04 45.93 -32.47
C ALA A 341 -2.46 46.23 -31.07
N TRP A 342 -2.13 45.18 -30.29
CA TRP A 342 -1.47 45.30 -28.98
C TRP A 342 0.07 45.20 -29.06
N GLY A 343 0.64 45.20 -30.26
CA GLY A 343 2.06 45.05 -30.54
C GLY A 343 2.46 43.61 -30.88
N VAL A 344 3.77 43.41 -31.10
CA VAL A 344 4.35 42.10 -31.40
C VAL A 344 4.52 41.29 -30.11
N MET A 345 3.83 40.16 -30.02
CA MET A 345 3.88 39.26 -28.86
C MET A 345 3.73 37.80 -29.27
N SER A 346 4.06 36.88 -28.38
CA SER A 346 3.84 35.45 -28.65
C SER A 346 2.36 35.12 -28.75
N ALA A 347 2.02 34.06 -29.49
CA ALA A 347 0.64 33.59 -29.61
C ALA A 347 0.05 33.19 -28.23
N ASP A 348 0.89 32.68 -27.32
CA ASP A 348 0.46 32.38 -25.96
C ASP A 348 0.13 33.64 -25.14
N GLU A 349 0.96 34.69 -25.25
CA GLU A 349 0.69 35.99 -24.61
C GLU A 349 -0.57 36.65 -25.19
N LEU A 350 -0.79 36.50 -26.50
CA LEU A 350 -1.99 37.01 -27.16
C LEU A 350 -3.26 36.33 -26.64
N ILE A 351 -3.23 35.00 -26.42
CA ILE A 351 -4.35 34.27 -25.81
C ILE A 351 -4.60 34.75 -24.38
N THR A 352 -3.55 34.93 -23.57
CA THR A 352 -3.71 35.45 -22.19
C THR A 352 -4.36 36.83 -22.19
N LYS A 353 -3.84 37.78 -22.98
CA LYS A 353 -4.42 39.13 -23.08
C LYS A 353 -5.86 39.12 -23.58
N SER A 354 -6.19 38.20 -24.48
CA SER A 354 -7.54 38.05 -25.03
C SER A 354 -8.52 37.55 -23.96
N LEU A 355 -8.11 36.60 -23.12
CA LEU A 355 -8.90 36.11 -21.99
C LEU A 355 -9.12 37.21 -20.94
N ASP A 356 -8.08 37.96 -20.61
CA ASP A 356 -8.17 39.08 -19.66
C ASP A 356 -9.13 40.17 -20.16
N HIS A 357 -9.10 40.47 -21.47
CA HIS A 357 -10.02 41.43 -22.08
C HIS A 357 -11.47 40.95 -22.08
N LEU A 358 -11.73 39.66 -22.31
CA LEU A 358 -13.08 39.09 -22.22
C LEU A 358 -13.63 39.18 -20.80
N LYS A 359 -12.78 38.89 -19.80
CA LYS A 359 -13.15 38.99 -18.38
C LYS A 359 -13.49 40.42 -17.98
N ALA A 360 -12.65 41.39 -18.34
CA ALA A 360 -12.91 42.81 -18.06
C ALA A 360 -14.20 43.31 -18.74
N LYS A 361 -14.49 42.85 -19.96
CA LYS A 361 -15.74 43.20 -20.67
C LYS A 361 -16.99 42.60 -20.01
N ALA A 362 -16.88 41.38 -19.49
CA ALA A 362 -17.97 40.74 -18.74
C ALA A 362 -18.26 41.47 -17.41
N GLU A 363 -17.21 41.88 -16.69
CA GLU A 363 -17.32 42.66 -15.45
C GLU A 363 -17.95 44.04 -15.71
N GLN A 364 -17.58 44.72 -16.80
CA GLN A 364 -18.22 46.00 -17.20
C GLN A 364 -19.68 45.84 -17.64
N ALA A 365 -20.04 44.73 -18.28
CA ALA A 365 -21.43 44.44 -18.66
C ALA A 365 -22.31 44.14 -17.44
N GLN A 366 -21.75 43.54 -16.38
CA GLN A 366 -22.45 43.31 -15.11
C GLN A 366 -22.63 44.61 -14.32
N ALA A 367 -21.60 45.47 -14.27
CA ALA A 367 -21.70 46.78 -13.62
C ALA A 367 -22.70 47.73 -14.32
N GLY A 368 -22.83 47.66 -15.65
CA GLY A 368 -23.81 48.46 -16.41
C GLY A 368 -25.26 47.99 -16.31
N MET A 369 -25.52 46.80 -15.76
CA MET A 369 -26.88 46.29 -15.51
C MET A 369 -27.42 46.68 -14.13
N GLU A 370 -26.58 47.12 -13.18
CA GLU A 370 -27.02 47.55 -11.84
C GLU A 370 -27.48 49.02 -11.79
N ASP A 371 -27.12 49.87 -12.76
CA ASP A 371 -27.45 51.31 -12.78
C ASP A 371 -28.65 51.69 -13.70
N GLY A 372 -29.45 50.70 -14.12
CA GLY A 372 -30.33 50.84 -15.29
C GLY A 372 -31.81 50.51 -15.12
N GLU A 373 -32.48 50.74 -13.98
CA GLU A 373 -33.96 50.67 -13.94
C GLU A 373 -34.62 51.41 -12.77
N GLN A 374 -34.96 52.70 -12.95
CA GLN A 374 -36.16 53.31 -12.34
C GLN A 374 -36.71 54.47 -13.18
N PRO A 375 -37.98 54.38 -13.61
CA PRO A 375 -38.92 55.50 -13.53
C PRO A 375 -40.18 55.02 -12.79
N GLY A 376 -40.83 55.73 -11.88
CA GLY A 376 -40.74 57.09 -11.36
C GLY A 376 -42.06 57.38 -10.61
N GLY A 377 -42.01 58.23 -9.58
CA GLY A 377 -43.16 58.82 -8.88
C GLY A 377 -43.64 58.04 -7.65
N GLN A 378 -44.02 58.66 -6.52
CA GLN A 378 -44.20 60.06 -6.17
C GLN A 378 -44.32 60.13 -4.62
N GLN A 379 -43.85 61.25 -4.06
CA GLN A 379 -44.13 61.92 -2.77
C GLN A 379 -45.36 61.40 -1.96
N ASP A 380 -45.39 61.33 -0.62
CA ASP A 380 -45.13 62.42 0.32
C ASP A 380 -44.99 61.94 1.79
N ALA A 381 -44.52 62.87 2.63
CA ALA A 381 -44.06 62.75 4.03
C ALA A 381 -45.11 62.52 5.13
N THR A 382 -44.60 62.10 6.31
CA THR A 382 -45.03 62.31 7.74
C THR A 382 -44.85 60.99 8.52
N GLY A 383 -44.33 60.87 9.74
CA GLY A 383 -43.79 61.76 10.77
C GLY A 383 -43.86 61.03 12.13
N ARG A 384 -42.89 61.29 13.04
CA ARG A 384 -42.86 61.03 14.52
C ARG A 384 -42.77 59.56 14.99
N ALA A 385 -41.84 59.12 15.86
CA ALA A 385 -41.30 59.57 17.16
C ALA A 385 -42.15 59.19 18.40
N ALA A 386 -41.45 58.88 19.50
CA ALA A 386 -41.84 58.49 20.88
C ALA A 386 -41.77 56.96 21.14
N ASP A 387 -40.78 56.46 21.89
CA ASP A 387 -40.57 56.53 23.36
C ASP A 387 -41.38 55.46 24.11
N GLU A 388 -40.70 54.56 24.83
CA GLU A 388 -40.84 54.45 26.30
C GLU A 388 -39.91 53.35 26.87
N GLU A 389 -39.10 53.78 27.82
CA GLU A 389 -38.30 53.00 28.77
C GLU A 389 -39.23 52.30 29.78
N ASN A 390 -38.85 51.14 30.31
CA ASN A 390 -38.81 50.98 31.78
C ASN A 390 -37.94 49.81 32.25
N GLU A 391 -37.45 50.01 33.45
CA GLU A 391 -36.26 49.49 34.11
C GLU A 391 -36.67 48.56 35.29
N LEU A 392 -35.67 47.85 35.86
CA LEU A 392 -35.49 47.50 37.28
C LEU A 392 -35.50 46.01 37.72
N THR A 393 -34.27 45.58 38.11
CA THR A 393 -33.82 44.98 39.40
C THR A 393 -33.95 43.49 39.75
N ASP A 394 -32.75 42.90 39.95
CA ASP A 394 -32.27 41.81 40.86
C ASP A 394 -32.66 42.01 42.36
N PRO A 395 -32.38 41.12 43.38
CA PRO A 395 -31.33 40.06 43.49
C PRO A 395 -31.64 38.75 44.29
N ASP A 396 -30.61 37.87 44.35
CA ASP A 396 -30.11 36.98 45.44
C ASP A 396 -30.81 35.67 45.93
N GLU A 397 -30.09 34.54 45.68
CA GLU A 397 -29.65 33.39 46.55
C GLU A 397 -30.64 32.56 47.44
N PRO A 398 -30.25 31.36 47.98
CA PRO A 398 -29.48 30.20 47.45
C PRO A 398 -30.13 28.81 47.80
N GLU A 399 -29.36 27.71 47.59
CA GLU A 399 -29.67 26.25 47.63
C GLU A 399 -30.38 25.62 48.87
N PRO A 400 -30.76 24.32 48.79
CA PRO A 400 -29.93 23.34 49.53
C PRO A 400 -29.67 21.96 48.87
N VAL A 401 -28.57 21.38 49.35
CA VAL A 401 -27.99 20.03 49.32
C VAL A 401 -28.97 18.88 49.59
N ASN A 402 -28.79 17.72 48.91
CA ASN A 402 -29.10 16.41 49.52
C ASN A 402 -28.21 15.27 49.01
N GLU A 403 -27.86 14.37 49.92
CA GLU A 403 -26.87 13.29 49.85
C GLU A 403 -27.42 11.98 49.22
N GLY A 404 -26.50 11.20 48.63
CA GLY A 404 -26.38 9.77 48.91
C GLY A 404 -27.20 8.76 48.08
N THR A 405 -26.56 8.10 47.10
CA THR A 405 -26.93 6.72 46.69
C THR A 405 -25.68 5.96 46.17
N PRO A 406 -25.49 4.66 46.47
CA PRO A 406 -24.24 3.92 46.21
C PRO A 406 -24.15 3.31 44.79
N PRO A 407 -22.94 2.90 44.34
CA PRO A 407 -22.74 2.34 43.00
C PRO A 407 -23.13 0.85 42.89
N PRO A 408 -23.50 0.36 41.68
CA PRO A 408 -23.78 -1.05 41.45
C PRO A 408 -22.50 -1.89 41.27
N PRO A 409 -22.57 -3.23 41.49
CA PRO A 409 -21.41 -4.13 41.52
C PRO A 409 -20.97 -4.62 40.13
N ASP A 410 -19.72 -5.10 40.09
CA ASP A 410 -19.01 -5.71 38.94
C ASP A 410 -19.80 -6.86 38.27
N PRO A 411 -19.72 -7.01 36.93
CA PRO A 411 -20.12 -8.23 36.26
C PRO A 411 -18.98 -9.25 36.20
N ASP A 412 -19.29 -10.45 36.68
CA ASP A 412 -18.51 -11.68 36.54
C ASP A 412 -18.20 -12.05 35.07
N GLU A 413 -17.13 -12.84 34.95
CA GLU A 413 -16.57 -13.48 33.76
C GLU A 413 -17.60 -14.06 32.77
N GLU A 414 -17.60 -13.55 31.53
CA GLU A 414 -18.13 -14.28 30.37
C GLU A 414 -17.01 -15.13 29.72
N PRO A 415 -17.30 -16.38 29.30
CA PRO A 415 -16.31 -17.25 28.67
C PRO A 415 -15.97 -16.80 27.24
N PRO A 416 -14.73 -17.00 26.76
CA PRO A 416 -14.32 -16.52 25.45
C PRO A 416 -15.05 -17.25 24.31
N THR A 417 -15.56 -16.47 23.38
CA THR A 417 -16.13 -16.92 22.11
C THR A 417 -15.00 -17.44 21.19
N PRO A 418 -15.16 -18.58 20.49
CA PRO A 418 -14.12 -19.09 19.61
C PRO A 418 -14.09 -18.29 18.29
N GLU A 419 -13.05 -17.47 18.10
CA GLU A 419 -12.72 -16.91 16.79
C GLU A 419 -12.26 -18.00 15.82
N ARG A 420 -12.79 -17.95 14.60
CA ARG A 420 -12.44 -18.86 13.50
C ARG A 420 -11.20 -18.37 12.75
N PRO A 421 -10.40 -19.30 12.18
CA PRO A 421 -9.05 -19.03 11.69
C PRO A 421 -9.02 -18.19 10.42
N GLU A 422 -8.10 -17.22 10.39
CA GLU A 422 -7.71 -16.51 9.17
C GLU A 422 -6.86 -17.42 8.27
N GLU A 423 -7.23 -17.46 6.99
CA GLU A 423 -6.55 -18.24 5.95
C GLU A 423 -5.14 -17.69 5.68
N THR A 424 -4.14 -18.55 5.87
CA THR A 424 -2.75 -18.33 5.49
C THR A 424 -2.59 -18.46 3.97
N SER A 425 -2.07 -17.39 3.34
CA SER A 425 -1.78 -17.37 1.90
C SER A 425 -0.41 -17.99 1.62
N GLU A 426 -0.41 -19.11 0.92
CA GLU A 426 0.74 -19.72 0.26
C GLU A 426 1.29 -18.79 -0.84
N ALA A 427 2.61 -18.59 -0.88
CA ALA A 427 3.29 -18.06 -2.05
C ALA A 427 4.78 -18.43 -2.03
N GLU A 428 5.17 -19.36 -2.90
CA GLU A 428 6.48 -19.35 -3.56
C GLU A 428 6.40 -20.22 -4.84
N GLU A 429 6.44 -19.59 -6.03
CA GLU A 429 7.22 -19.97 -7.23
C GLU A 429 6.73 -19.27 -8.54
N PRO A 430 7.60 -19.13 -9.57
CA PRO A 430 7.69 -17.93 -10.41
C PRO A 430 6.79 -17.97 -11.65
N GLN A 431 6.28 -16.78 -12.05
CA GLN A 431 5.51 -16.60 -13.28
C GLN A 431 6.19 -15.62 -14.22
N ASP A 432 6.34 -16.03 -15.47
CA ASP A 432 6.43 -15.13 -16.62
C ASP A 432 5.16 -15.31 -17.47
N LEU A 433 4.64 -14.18 -17.97
CA LEU A 433 3.44 -13.93 -18.80
C LEU A 433 2.11 -13.57 -18.08
N PRO A 434 1.30 -12.66 -18.66
CA PRO A 434 0.31 -11.86 -17.93
C PRO A 434 -0.95 -12.68 -17.62
N ARG A 435 -1.32 -12.75 -16.33
CA ARG A 435 -2.50 -13.51 -15.88
C ARG A 435 -3.63 -12.62 -15.36
N PRO A 436 -4.90 -13.04 -15.57
CA PRO A 436 -6.08 -12.44 -14.95
C PRO A 436 -6.09 -12.68 -13.41
N ARG A 437 -6.85 -11.84 -12.69
CA ARG A 437 -6.80 -11.67 -11.22
C ARG A 437 -6.91 -13.00 -10.42
N PRO A 438 -6.06 -13.22 -9.40
CA PRO A 438 -5.87 -14.53 -8.73
C PRO A 438 -7.11 -15.11 -8.02
N ALA A 439 -7.98 -14.27 -7.43
CA ALA A 439 -9.20 -14.75 -6.77
C ALA A 439 -10.24 -15.34 -7.75
N GLN A 440 -10.30 -14.85 -8.99
CA GLN A 440 -11.15 -15.42 -10.04
C GLN A 440 -10.55 -16.70 -10.61
N VAL A 441 -9.22 -16.81 -10.68
CA VAL A 441 -8.50 -18.00 -11.13
C VAL A 441 -8.67 -19.16 -10.15
N ASN A 442 -8.57 -18.92 -8.83
CA ASN A 442 -8.81 -19.97 -7.83
C ASN A 442 -10.25 -20.52 -7.88
N ARG A 443 -11.24 -19.66 -8.09
CA ARG A 443 -12.64 -20.10 -8.24
C ARG A 443 -12.88 -20.83 -9.56
N ALA A 444 -12.31 -20.35 -10.67
CA ALA A 444 -12.42 -21.02 -11.97
C ALA A 444 -11.71 -22.39 -11.98
N ASN A 445 -10.54 -22.50 -11.33
CA ASN A 445 -9.79 -23.74 -11.19
C ASN A 445 -10.54 -24.75 -10.32
N LYS A 446 -11.11 -24.33 -9.18
CA LYS A 446 -11.96 -25.19 -8.34
C LYS A 446 -13.19 -25.69 -9.10
N VAL A 447 -13.85 -24.83 -9.86
CA VAL A 447 -15.01 -25.24 -10.68
C VAL A 447 -14.59 -26.20 -11.80
N MET A 448 -13.46 -25.94 -12.47
CA MET A 448 -12.92 -26.84 -13.49
C MET A 448 -12.56 -28.21 -12.90
N ALA A 449 -11.95 -28.26 -11.73
CA ALA A 449 -11.62 -29.51 -11.04
C ALA A 449 -12.89 -30.33 -10.76
N VAL A 450 -13.93 -29.71 -10.19
CA VAL A 450 -15.23 -30.39 -9.97
C VAL A 450 -15.83 -30.94 -11.26
N LEU A 451 -15.78 -30.18 -12.35
CA LEU A 451 -16.30 -30.62 -13.64
C LEU A 451 -15.50 -31.81 -14.19
N LEU A 452 -14.18 -31.79 -14.07
CA LEU A 452 -13.33 -32.90 -14.53
C LEU A 452 -13.53 -34.15 -13.68
N THR A 453 -13.64 -34.01 -12.35
CA THR A 453 -13.96 -35.12 -11.45
C THR A 453 -15.33 -35.71 -11.78
N GLU A 454 -16.34 -34.87 -12.03
CA GLU A 454 -17.65 -35.36 -12.45
C GLU A 454 -17.60 -36.07 -13.81
N ALA A 455 -16.87 -35.54 -14.79
CA ALA A 455 -16.68 -36.20 -16.08
C ALA A 455 -15.97 -37.56 -15.95
N GLU A 456 -15.00 -37.67 -15.05
CA GLU A 456 -14.33 -38.94 -14.76
C GLU A 456 -15.30 -39.97 -14.16
N ILE A 457 -16.15 -39.56 -13.21
CA ILE A 457 -17.21 -40.40 -12.64
C ILE A 457 -18.16 -40.89 -13.73
N GLN A 458 -18.61 -39.99 -14.61
CA GLN A 458 -19.50 -40.36 -15.72
C GLN A 458 -18.84 -41.38 -16.65
N ALA A 459 -17.57 -41.15 -17.04
CA ALA A 459 -16.82 -42.05 -17.90
C ALA A 459 -16.71 -43.46 -17.29
N ARG A 460 -16.36 -43.54 -15.99
CA ARG A 460 -16.25 -44.82 -15.26
C ARG A 460 -17.59 -45.55 -15.19
N ILE A 461 -18.69 -44.85 -14.95
CA ILE A 461 -20.02 -45.47 -14.91
C ILE A 461 -20.42 -45.97 -16.30
N MET A 462 -20.10 -45.23 -17.35
CA MET A 462 -20.37 -45.62 -18.74
C MET A 462 -19.37 -46.66 -19.29
N GLY A 463 -18.36 -47.06 -18.51
CA GLY A 463 -17.39 -48.10 -18.90
C GLY A 463 -16.42 -47.67 -19.99
N MET A 464 -16.15 -46.37 -20.11
CA MET A 464 -15.22 -45.79 -21.07
C MET A 464 -14.13 -44.98 -20.37
N THR A 465 -13.05 -44.68 -21.07
CA THR A 465 -11.99 -43.81 -20.55
C THR A 465 -12.44 -42.35 -20.54
N MET A 466 -11.86 -41.55 -19.64
CA MET A 466 -12.12 -40.10 -19.60
C MET A 466 -11.83 -39.41 -20.95
N ARG A 467 -10.85 -39.90 -21.69
CA ARG A 467 -10.49 -39.40 -23.02
C ARG A 467 -11.59 -39.67 -24.04
N GLU A 468 -12.11 -40.89 -24.08
CA GLU A 468 -13.23 -41.27 -24.96
C GLU A 468 -14.50 -40.49 -24.60
N HIS A 469 -14.78 -40.33 -23.31
CA HIS A 469 -15.93 -39.54 -22.85
C HIS A 469 -15.86 -38.07 -23.28
N LEU A 470 -14.68 -37.45 -23.25
CA LEU A 470 -14.50 -36.03 -23.57
C LEU A 470 -14.16 -35.76 -25.05
N GLU A 471 -13.95 -36.78 -25.87
CA GLU A 471 -13.62 -36.65 -27.29
C GLU A 471 -14.58 -35.75 -28.07
N PRO A 472 -15.93 -35.83 -27.89
CA PRO A 472 -16.88 -35.01 -28.65
C PRO A 472 -16.76 -33.50 -28.42
N ILE A 473 -16.19 -33.09 -27.29
CA ILE A 473 -16.05 -31.68 -26.90
C ILE A 473 -14.60 -31.18 -26.87
N SER A 474 -13.64 -32.07 -27.11
CA SER A 474 -12.22 -31.75 -27.17
C SER A 474 -11.85 -31.17 -28.54
N THR A 475 -10.96 -30.16 -28.57
CA THR A 475 -10.45 -29.61 -29.83
C THR A 475 -9.38 -30.53 -30.43
N PRO A 476 -9.25 -30.62 -31.77
CA PRO A 476 -8.28 -31.52 -32.42
C PRO A 476 -6.81 -31.22 -32.10
N ASP A 477 -6.52 -30.02 -31.59
CA ASP A 477 -5.16 -29.57 -31.31
C ASP A 477 -4.83 -29.74 -29.81
N GLN A 478 -3.95 -30.71 -29.54
CA GLN A 478 -3.13 -30.93 -28.36
C GLN A 478 -3.78 -30.82 -26.97
N GLY A 479 -4.12 -31.96 -26.35
CA GLY A 479 -3.97 -32.28 -24.91
C GLY A 479 -4.62 -31.36 -23.86
N ALA A 480 -5.27 -30.28 -24.26
CA ALA A 480 -5.84 -29.27 -23.39
C ALA A 480 -7.29 -29.65 -23.03
N PRO A 481 -7.71 -29.44 -21.77
CA PRO A 481 -9.07 -29.72 -21.36
C PRO A 481 -10.07 -28.84 -22.14
N PRO A 482 -11.28 -29.36 -22.42
CA PRO A 482 -12.30 -28.60 -23.14
C PRO A 482 -12.69 -27.31 -22.39
N PRO A 483 -13.14 -26.25 -23.10
CA PRO A 483 -13.59 -25.01 -22.47
C PRO A 483 -14.67 -25.28 -21.41
N MET A 484 -14.58 -24.65 -20.23
CA MET A 484 -15.48 -24.89 -19.08
C MET A 484 -16.96 -24.90 -19.45
N THR A 485 -17.39 -23.97 -20.31
CA THR A 485 -18.80 -23.87 -20.74
C THR A 485 -19.25 -25.11 -21.52
N LYS A 486 -18.39 -25.64 -22.40
CA LYS A 486 -18.69 -26.87 -23.17
C LYS A 486 -18.70 -28.09 -22.26
N LEU A 487 -17.72 -28.19 -21.37
CA LEU A 487 -17.62 -29.28 -20.41
C LEU A 487 -18.84 -29.34 -19.48
N ARG A 488 -19.26 -28.19 -18.96
CA ARG A 488 -20.44 -28.08 -18.09
C ARG A 488 -21.73 -28.51 -18.80
N THR A 489 -21.97 -28.02 -20.02
CA THR A 489 -23.16 -28.42 -20.79
C THR A 489 -23.15 -29.91 -21.08
N TYR A 490 -22.00 -30.44 -21.51
CA TYR A 490 -21.83 -31.86 -21.84
C TYR A 490 -22.08 -32.78 -20.64
N ILE A 491 -21.54 -32.46 -19.47
CA ILE A 491 -21.76 -33.22 -18.23
C ILE A 491 -23.25 -33.25 -17.89
N ILE A 492 -23.95 -32.11 -17.97
CA ILE A 492 -25.38 -32.01 -17.67
C ILE A 492 -26.21 -32.89 -18.63
N GLU A 493 -25.87 -32.87 -19.92
CA GLU A 493 -26.56 -33.69 -20.93
C GLU A 493 -26.39 -35.19 -20.72
N HIS A 494 -25.26 -35.64 -20.16
CA HIS A 494 -24.96 -37.06 -19.92
C HIS A 494 -25.45 -37.59 -18.57
N ARG A 495 -25.91 -36.72 -17.65
CA ARG A 495 -26.44 -37.15 -16.35
C ARG A 495 -27.59 -38.16 -16.45
N PRO A 496 -28.61 -37.98 -17.32
CA PRO A 496 -29.72 -38.93 -17.40
C PRO A 496 -29.27 -40.35 -17.76
N THR A 497 -28.30 -40.48 -18.67
CA THR A 497 -27.71 -41.77 -19.06
C THR A 497 -27.00 -42.44 -17.89
N VAL A 498 -26.19 -41.68 -17.16
CA VAL A 498 -25.46 -42.17 -15.98
C VAL A 498 -26.42 -42.59 -14.86
N ILE A 499 -27.48 -41.81 -14.63
CA ILE A 499 -28.54 -42.15 -13.67
C ILE A 499 -29.22 -43.47 -14.05
N GLY A 500 -29.57 -43.67 -15.34
CA GLY A 500 -30.15 -44.93 -15.80
C GLY A 500 -29.25 -46.14 -15.55
N LEU A 501 -27.95 -46.01 -15.85
CA LEU A 501 -26.96 -47.06 -15.60
C LEU A 501 -26.78 -47.39 -14.11
N LEU A 502 -26.84 -46.38 -13.23
CA LEU A 502 -26.80 -46.59 -11.78
C LEU A 502 -28.04 -47.35 -11.29
N GLU A 503 -29.22 -47.01 -11.80
CA GLU A 503 -30.46 -47.71 -11.45
C GLU A 503 -30.47 -49.17 -11.94
N GLU A 504 -29.95 -49.43 -13.14
CA GLU A 504 -29.77 -50.78 -13.67
C GLU A 504 -28.81 -51.62 -12.83
N ARG A 505 -27.78 -50.99 -12.24
CA ARG A 505 -26.82 -51.63 -11.33
C ARG A 505 -27.33 -51.78 -9.90
N GLY A 506 -28.52 -51.27 -9.59
CA GLY A 506 -29.13 -51.33 -8.26
C GLY A 506 -28.71 -50.21 -7.30
N GLU A 507 -27.93 -49.23 -7.77
CA GLU A 507 -27.40 -48.10 -6.98
C GLU A 507 -28.41 -46.95 -6.88
N ARG A 508 -29.62 -47.24 -6.40
CA ARG A 508 -30.77 -46.33 -6.42
C ARG A 508 -30.57 -45.09 -5.56
N ASP A 509 -29.86 -45.20 -4.44
CA ASP A 509 -29.62 -44.09 -3.52
C ASP A 509 -28.69 -43.04 -4.15
N ILE A 510 -27.63 -43.52 -4.82
CA ILE A 510 -26.67 -42.67 -5.55
C ILE A 510 -27.33 -42.04 -6.78
N ALA A 511 -28.14 -42.81 -7.51
CA ALA A 511 -28.92 -42.30 -8.65
C ALA A 511 -29.89 -41.18 -8.23
N ASN A 512 -30.57 -41.34 -7.09
CA ASN A 512 -31.46 -40.32 -6.54
C ASN A 512 -30.70 -39.07 -6.09
N ALA A 513 -29.57 -39.23 -5.39
CA ALA A 513 -28.73 -38.12 -4.97
C ALA A 513 -28.17 -37.33 -6.17
N TYR A 514 -27.71 -38.04 -7.21
CA TYR A 514 -27.15 -37.42 -8.41
C TYR A 514 -28.21 -36.68 -9.23
N ARG A 515 -29.45 -37.20 -9.26
CA ARG A 515 -30.62 -36.53 -9.85
C ARG A 515 -30.96 -35.22 -9.14
N LEU A 516 -30.91 -35.20 -7.80
CA LEU A 516 -31.26 -34.03 -6.99
C LEU A 516 -30.22 -32.91 -7.04
N ALA A 517 -28.94 -33.24 -7.25
CA ALA A 517 -27.86 -32.25 -7.28
C ALA A 517 -28.07 -31.15 -8.35
N GLY A 518 -28.67 -31.47 -9.51
CA GLY A 518 -29.12 -30.52 -10.54
C GLY A 518 -28.04 -29.68 -11.26
N LYS A 519 -26.90 -29.40 -10.61
CA LYS A 519 -25.70 -28.74 -11.13
C LYS A 519 -24.44 -29.47 -10.61
N PRO A 520 -23.26 -29.25 -11.20
CA PRO A 520 -22.00 -29.76 -10.66
C PRO A 520 -21.73 -29.19 -9.27
N GLU A 521 -21.57 -30.07 -8.28
CA GLU A 521 -21.42 -29.72 -6.87
C GLU A 521 -20.01 -30.03 -6.36
N LEU A 522 -19.51 -29.22 -5.42
CA LEU A 522 -18.19 -29.39 -4.81
C LEU A 522 -18.03 -30.75 -4.10
N LYS A 523 -19.13 -31.40 -3.71
CA LYS A 523 -19.16 -32.67 -2.99
C LYS A 523 -19.46 -33.88 -3.87
N ILE A 524 -19.34 -33.75 -5.20
CA ILE A 524 -19.65 -34.84 -6.12
C ILE A 524 -18.77 -36.07 -5.90
N ALA A 525 -17.50 -35.89 -5.51
CA ALA A 525 -16.60 -37.00 -5.18
C ALA A 525 -17.07 -37.77 -3.93
N GLU A 526 -17.53 -37.06 -2.88
CA GLU A 526 -18.05 -37.67 -1.65
C GLU A 526 -19.30 -38.52 -1.94
N MET A 527 -20.16 -38.07 -2.85
CA MET A 527 -21.38 -38.79 -3.25
C MET A 527 -21.08 -40.14 -3.91
N PHE A 528 -19.97 -40.24 -4.64
CA PHE A 528 -19.57 -41.45 -5.37
C PHE A 528 -18.46 -42.25 -4.67
N ALA A 529 -18.01 -41.82 -3.49
CA ALA A 529 -16.92 -42.45 -2.75
C ALA A 529 -17.21 -43.91 -2.34
N THR A 530 -18.49 -44.28 -2.21
CA THR A 530 -18.92 -45.66 -1.94
C THR A 530 -18.70 -46.60 -3.12
N LEU A 531 -18.64 -46.06 -4.35
CA LEU A 531 -18.39 -46.82 -5.58
C LEU A 531 -16.91 -46.76 -5.99
N TYR A 532 -16.23 -45.66 -5.69
CA TYR A 532 -14.85 -45.40 -6.10
C TYR A 532 -14.08 -44.77 -4.95
N THR A 533 -13.37 -45.60 -4.17
CA THR A 533 -12.61 -45.18 -2.99
C THR A 533 -11.40 -44.29 -3.32
N ASP A 534 -10.95 -44.30 -4.57
CA ASP A 534 -9.83 -43.51 -5.09
C ASP A 534 -10.19 -42.05 -5.43
N LEU A 535 -11.50 -41.71 -5.47
CA LEU A 535 -11.95 -40.34 -5.74
C LEU A 535 -11.93 -39.42 -4.52
N ALA A 536 -11.80 -39.95 -3.30
CA ALA A 536 -11.89 -39.19 -2.04
C ALA A 536 -10.64 -38.37 -1.69
N THR A 537 -9.57 -38.45 -2.49
CA THR A 537 -8.28 -37.79 -2.25
C THR A 537 -8.10 -36.47 -3.01
N VAL A 538 -9.10 -36.04 -3.79
CA VAL A 538 -9.06 -34.80 -4.57
C VAL A 538 -10.08 -33.81 -4.00
N GLY A 539 -9.73 -33.18 -2.88
CA GLY A 539 -10.54 -32.15 -2.20
C GLY A 539 -9.70 -30.93 -1.86
#